data_AF-H3CK62-F1
#
_entry.id   AF-H3CK62-F1
#
_cell.length_a   1.000
_cell.length_b   1.000
_cell.length_c   1.000
_cell.angle_alpha   90.00
_cell.angle_beta   90.00
_cell.angle_gamma   90.00
#
_symmetry.space_group_name_H-M   'P 1'
#
loop_
_entity.id
_entity.type
_entity.pdbx_description
1 polymer ?
#
loop_
_entity_poly.entity_id
_entity_poly.type
_entity_poly.pdbx_seq_one_letter_code
_entity_poly.pdbx_strand_id
1 'polypeptide(L)'
;MTVLPAVHVIKAAILSFDEFAISKEGIEKILTMVPTEEEKLKIQEAQLANPDVPLGTAEHFLSSLASISALTPRLQLWAFKLNYEALEKEIADPLFDLKLGMEQLALHQDLQEDPGHAPRHWKLPQ
;
A
#
# COMPACT_ATOMS: atom_id res chain seq x y z
N MET A 1 -16.01 9.48 -8.97
CA MET A 1 -16.37 8.86 -7.68
C MET A 1 -16.59 7.38 -7.93
N THR A 2 -15.75 6.51 -7.40
CA THR A 2 -15.95 5.07 -7.49
C THR A 2 -17.07 4.65 -6.53
N VAL A 3 -18.04 3.91 -7.06
CA VAL A 3 -19.16 3.36 -6.30
C VAL A 3 -18.67 2.04 -5.69
N LEU A 4 -18.84 1.87 -4.38
CA LEU A 4 -18.50 0.59 -3.73
C LEU A 4 -19.47 -0.50 -4.22
N PRO A 5 -19.00 -1.74 -4.39
CA PRO A 5 -19.87 -2.83 -4.79
C PRO A 5 -20.87 -3.18 -3.67
N ALA A 6 -21.80 -4.07 -3.96
CA ALA A 6 -22.78 -4.49 -2.96
C ALA A 6 -22.10 -5.10 -1.72
N VAL A 7 -22.70 -4.89 -0.54
CA VAL A 7 -22.11 -5.26 0.76
C VAL A 7 -21.68 -6.74 0.86
N HIS A 8 -22.46 -7.64 0.26
CA HIS A 8 -22.12 -9.06 0.23
C HIS A 8 -20.87 -9.34 -0.62
N VAL A 9 -20.67 -8.58 -1.71
CA VAL A 9 -19.44 -8.62 -2.53
C VAL A 9 -18.28 -8.07 -1.72
N ILE A 10 -18.48 -6.98 -0.98
CA ILE A 10 -17.42 -6.41 -0.13
C ILE A 10 -16.89 -7.43 0.87
N LYS A 11 -17.80 -8.12 1.57
CA LYS A 11 -17.44 -9.16 2.54
C LYS A 11 -16.64 -10.30 1.90
N ALA A 12 -17.13 -10.83 0.78
CA ALA A 12 -16.44 -11.90 0.07
C ALA A 12 -15.06 -11.46 -0.43
N ALA A 13 -14.97 -10.26 -1.00
CA ALA A 13 -13.72 -9.69 -1.52
C ALA A 13 -12.67 -9.46 -0.42
N ILE A 14 -13.06 -8.95 0.76
CA ILE A 14 -12.13 -8.77 1.89
C ILE A 14 -11.62 -10.10 2.42
N LEU A 15 -12.46 -11.14 2.45
CA LEU A 15 -12.05 -12.46 2.93
C LEU A 15 -11.12 -13.20 1.95
N SER A 16 -11.19 -12.88 0.66
CA SER A 16 -10.42 -13.52 -0.42
C SER A 16 -9.33 -12.64 -1.03
N PHE A 17 -9.23 -11.37 -0.63
CA PHE A 17 -8.38 -10.34 -1.25
C PHE A 17 -8.59 -10.22 -2.77
N ASP A 18 -9.86 -10.16 -3.20
CA ASP A 18 -10.25 -10.08 -4.61
C ASP A 18 -10.06 -8.68 -5.21
N GLU A 19 -8.95 -8.51 -5.94
CA GLU A 19 -8.52 -7.25 -6.56
C GLU A 19 -9.40 -6.81 -7.74
N PHE A 20 -10.20 -7.71 -8.31
CA PHE A 20 -11.16 -7.37 -9.37
C PHE A 20 -12.45 -6.79 -8.81
N ALA A 21 -12.79 -7.16 -7.57
CA ALA A 21 -14.01 -6.72 -6.91
C ALA A 21 -13.85 -5.35 -6.21
N ILE A 22 -12.69 -5.07 -5.61
CA ILE A 22 -12.44 -3.81 -4.92
C ILE A 22 -11.06 -3.25 -5.31
N SER A 23 -11.05 -2.01 -5.80
CA SER A 23 -9.83 -1.26 -6.08
C SER A 23 -9.12 -0.79 -4.81
N LYS A 24 -7.85 -0.38 -4.95
CA LYS A 24 -7.07 0.26 -3.86
C LYS A 24 -7.83 1.44 -3.21
N GLU A 25 -8.38 2.35 -4.01
CA GLU A 25 -9.20 3.48 -3.52
C GLU A 25 -10.42 2.97 -2.72
N GLY A 26 -11.04 1.88 -3.17
CA GLY A 26 -12.14 1.25 -2.45
C GLY A 26 -11.74 0.70 -1.08
N ILE A 27 -10.55 0.09 -0.97
CA ILE A 27 -10.00 -0.37 0.33
C ILE A 27 -9.78 0.82 1.26
N GLU A 28 -9.14 1.88 0.78
CA GLU A 28 -8.89 3.10 1.55
C GLU A 28 -10.21 3.72 2.04
N LYS A 29 -11.23 3.77 1.18
CA LYS A 29 -12.56 4.26 1.55
C LYS A 29 -13.24 3.38 2.60
N ILE A 30 -13.11 2.05 2.52
CA ILE A 30 -13.68 1.15 3.53
C ILE A 30 -12.93 1.32 4.86
N LEU A 31 -11.60 1.54 4.84
CA LEU A 31 -10.82 1.82 6.04
C LEU A 31 -11.31 3.06 6.80
N THR A 32 -11.81 4.09 6.10
CA THR A 32 -12.40 5.28 6.75
C THR A 32 -13.83 5.06 7.27
N MET A 33 -14.44 3.90 6.99
CA MET A 33 -15.81 3.55 7.39
C MET A 33 -15.84 2.32 8.30
N VAL A 34 -14.70 1.96 8.90
CA VAL A 34 -14.67 0.92 9.93
C VAL A 34 -15.53 1.39 11.11
N PRO A 35 -16.57 0.63 11.50
CA PRO A 35 -17.46 1.05 12.57
C PRO A 35 -16.72 1.10 13.90
N THR A 36 -16.97 2.14 14.69
CA THR A 36 -16.46 2.23 16.06
C THR A 36 -17.20 1.29 17.00
N GLU A 37 -16.66 1.05 18.20
CA GLU A 37 -17.34 0.22 19.19
C GLU A 37 -18.67 0.85 19.64
N GLU A 38 -18.72 2.18 19.78
CA GLU A 38 -19.96 2.89 20.14
C GLU A 38 -21.03 2.75 19.05
N GLU A 39 -20.64 2.83 17.77
CA GLU A 39 -21.57 2.64 16.65
C GLU A 39 -22.12 1.22 16.61
N LYS A 40 -21.26 0.20 16.82
CA LYS A 40 -21.69 -1.21 16.90
C LYS A 40 -22.69 -1.42 18.03
N LEU A 41 -22.37 -0.91 19.22
CA LEU A 41 -23.23 -1.04 20.40
C LEU A 41 -24.59 -0.38 20.17
N LYS A 42 -24.62 0.86 19.67
CA LYS A 42 -25.88 1.57 19.41
C LYS A 42 -26.76 0.88 18.38
N ILE A 43 -26.17 0.37 17.29
CA ILE A 43 -26.92 -0.39 16.27
C ILE A 43 -27.50 -1.66 16.91
N GLN A 44 -26.73 -2.37 17.73
CA GLN A 44 -27.19 -3.58 18.40
C GLN A 44 -28.31 -3.30 19.42
N GLU A 45 -28.17 -2.27 20.25
CA GLU A 45 -29.18 -1.86 21.23
C GLU A 45 -30.48 -1.42 20.56
N ALA A 46 -30.40 -0.64 19.47
CA ALA A 46 -31.57 -0.21 18.73
C ALA A 46 -32.37 -1.39 18.14
N GLN A 47 -31.67 -2.39 17.60
CA GLN A 47 -32.30 -3.63 17.09
C GLN A 47 -32.93 -4.46 18.21
N LEU A 48 -32.28 -4.56 19.37
CA LEU A 48 -32.82 -5.29 20.52
C LEU A 48 -34.06 -4.60 21.09
N ALA A 49 -34.06 -3.26 21.13
CA ALA A 49 -35.19 -2.48 21.61
C ALA A 49 -36.38 -2.51 20.65
N ASN A 50 -36.13 -2.60 19.33
CA ASN A 50 -37.17 -2.56 18.30
C ASN A 50 -36.95 -3.64 17.22
N PRO A 51 -37.20 -4.93 17.51
CA PRO A 51 -36.91 -6.03 16.58
C PRO A 51 -37.67 -5.97 15.24
N ASP A 52 -38.86 -5.36 15.24
CA ASP A 52 -39.71 -5.22 14.04
C ASP A 52 -39.28 -4.07 13.11
N VAL A 53 -38.35 -3.21 13.56
CA VAL A 53 -37.87 -2.07 12.78
C VAL A 53 -36.59 -2.46 12.06
N PRO A 54 -36.57 -2.48 10.71
CA PRO A 54 -35.36 -2.82 9.97
C PRO A 54 -34.31 -1.71 10.09
N LEU A 55 -33.04 -2.11 10.03
CA LEU A 55 -31.92 -1.16 9.97
C LEU A 55 -31.99 -0.29 8.72
N GLY A 56 -31.57 0.97 8.87
CA GLY A 56 -31.31 1.85 7.74
C GLY A 56 -30.16 1.32 6.88
N THR A 57 -30.02 1.87 5.67
CA THR A 57 -28.98 1.45 4.72
C THR A 57 -27.55 1.61 5.28
N ALA A 58 -27.29 2.73 5.97
CA ALA A 58 -26.01 2.99 6.62
C ALA A 58 -25.74 2.04 7.80
N GLU A 59 -26.75 1.80 8.65
CA GLU A 59 -26.62 0.89 9.79
C GLU A 59 -26.41 -0.54 9.34
N HIS A 60 -27.13 -0.99 8.30
CA HIS A 60 -26.94 -2.30 7.70
C HIS A 60 -25.53 -2.43 7.11
N PHE A 61 -25.01 -1.38 6.48
CA PHE A 61 -23.64 -1.34 5.96
C PHE A 61 -22.60 -1.50 7.08
N LEU A 62 -22.68 -0.67 8.13
CA LEU A 62 -21.78 -0.72 9.29
C LEU A 62 -21.87 -2.06 10.03
N SER A 63 -23.08 -2.58 10.26
CA SER A 63 -23.32 -3.89 10.87
C SER A 63 -22.70 -5.02 10.04
N SER A 64 -22.84 -4.96 8.72
CA SER A 64 -22.23 -5.94 7.82
C SER A 64 -20.70 -5.90 7.85
N LEU A 65 -20.09 -4.71 7.89
CA LEU A 65 -18.64 -4.56 8.06
C LEU A 65 -18.18 -5.09 9.42
N ALA A 66 -18.89 -4.77 10.50
CA ALA A 66 -18.59 -5.25 11.85
C ALA A 66 -18.62 -6.78 11.95
N SER A 67 -19.44 -7.45 11.12
CA SER A 67 -19.49 -8.92 11.04
C SER A 67 -18.23 -9.58 10.44
N ILE A 68 -17.30 -8.81 9.87
CA ILE A 68 -16.08 -9.32 9.27
C ILE A 68 -15.00 -9.43 10.35
N SER A 69 -14.60 -10.67 10.66
CA SER A 69 -13.54 -10.93 11.63
C SER A 69 -12.23 -10.24 11.24
N ALA A 70 -11.63 -9.51 12.18
CA ALA A 70 -10.35 -8.83 11.98
C ALA A 70 -10.35 -7.89 10.75
N LEU A 71 -11.45 -7.15 10.56
CA LEU A 71 -11.64 -6.24 9.41
C LEU A 71 -10.44 -5.30 9.17
N THR A 72 -10.05 -4.52 10.18
CA THR A 72 -8.97 -3.53 10.06
C THR A 72 -7.64 -4.14 9.64
N PRO A 73 -7.08 -5.15 10.32
CA PRO A 73 -5.81 -5.74 9.90
C PRO A 73 -5.90 -6.43 8.54
N ARG A 74 -7.05 -7.00 8.14
CA ARG A 74 -7.24 -7.55 6.79
C ARG A 74 -7.15 -6.47 5.71
N LEU A 75 -7.85 -5.35 5.90
CA LEU A 75 -7.81 -4.23 4.97
C LEU A 75 -6.39 -3.61 4.89
N GLN A 76 -5.72 -3.46 6.03
CA GLN A 76 -4.33 -2.97 6.07
C GLN A 76 -3.37 -3.92 5.36
N LEU A 77 -3.47 -5.23 5.60
CA LEU A 77 -2.67 -6.24 4.91
C LEU A 77 -2.94 -6.23 3.41
N TRP A 78 -4.19 -6.08 3.01
CA TRP A 78 -4.55 -6.03 1.60
C TRP A 78 -4.02 -4.76 0.92
N ALA A 79 -4.16 -3.60 1.55
CA ALA A 79 -3.56 -2.36 1.08
C ALA A 79 -2.03 -2.48 0.94
N PHE A 80 -1.36 -3.12 1.91
CA PHE A 80 0.06 -3.42 1.84
C PHE A 80 0.39 -4.33 0.64
N LYS A 81 -0.34 -5.44 0.47
CA LYS A 81 -0.16 -6.38 -0.65
C LYS A 81 -0.20 -5.68 -2.01
N LEU A 82 -1.18 -4.79 -2.21
CA LEU A 82 -1.34 -4.04 -3.46
C LEU A 82 -0.18 -3.07 -3.74
N ASN A 83 0.48 -2.58 -2.69
CA ASN A 83 1.58 -1.62 -2.82
C ASN A 83 2.96 -2.29 -2.79
N TYR A 84 3.03 -3.58 -2.45
CA TYR A 84 4.29 -4.24 -2.15
C TYR A 84 5.25 -4.26 -3.33
N GLU A 85 4.80 -4.63 -4.54
CA GLU A 85 5.66 -4.70 -5.72
C GLU A 85 6.22 -3.32 -6.10
N ALA A 86 5.41 -2.27 -6.00
CA ALA A 86 5.86 -0.91 -6.26
C ALA A 86 6.90 -0.47 -5.21
N LEU A 87 6.60 -0.67 -3.93
CA LEU A 87 7.51 -0.34 -2.83
C LEU A 87 8.82 -1.11 -2.90
N GLU A 88 8.77 -2.38 -3.30
CA GLU A 88 9.95 -3.22 -3.46
C GLU A 88 10.85 -2.69 -4.56
N LYS A 89 10.31 -2.37 -5.75
CA LYS A 89 11.07 -1.77 -6.86
C LYS A 89 11.66 -0.40 -6.51
N GLU A 90 10.88 0.46 -5.86
CA GLU A 90 11.34 1.79 -5.41
C GLU A 90 12.56 1.72 -4.48
N ILE A 91 12.75 0.59 -3.78
CA ILE A 91 13.91 0.36 -2.90
C ILE A 91 15.01 -0.43 -3.64
N ALA A 92 14.65 -1.46 -4.39
CA ALA A 92 15.58 -2.37 -5.03
C ALA A 92 16.37 -1.71 -6.16
N ASP A 93 15.72 -0.92 -7.01
CA ASP A 93 16.35 -0.31 -8.17
C ASP A 93 17.47 0.68 -7.77
N PRO A 94 17.26 1.62 -6.82
CA PRO A 94 18.33 2.51 -6.36
C PRO A 94 19.49 1.78 -5.68
N LEU A 95 19.21 0.69 -4.95
CA LEU A 95 20.27 -0.12 -4.32
C LEU A 95 21.09 -0.87 -5.36
N PHE A 96 20.45 -1.35 -6.43
CA PHE A 96 21.14 -1.98 -7.54
C PHE A 96 22.01 -0.99 -8.32
N ASP A 97 21.48 0.19 -8.64
CA ASP A 97 22.24 1.25 -9.31
C ASP A 97 23.45 1.70 -8.48
N LEU A 98 23.26 1.85 -7.15
CA LEU A 98 24.35 2.18 -6.24
C LEU A 98 25.44 1.10 -6.25
N LYS A 99 25.05 -0.17 -6.17
CA LYS A 99 25.99 -1.30 -6.25
C LYS A 99 26.79 -1.23 -7.55
N LEU A 100 26.12 -1.07 -8.70
CA LEU A 100 26.79 -0.98 -10.00
C LEU A 100 27.77 0.21 -10.07
N GLY A 101 27.37 1.38 -9.56
CA GLY A 101 28.24 2.55 -9.49
C GLY A 101 29.50 2.30 -8.64
N MET A 102 29.35 1.61 -7.50
CA MET A 102 30.49 1.24 -6.64
C MET A 102 31.42 0.23 -7.30
N GLU A 103 30.88 -0.78 -7.99
CA GLU A 103 31.68 -1.77 -8.73
C GLU A 103 32.46 -1.11 -9.87
N GLN A 104 31.83 -0.18 -10.60
CA GLN A 104 32.50 0.60 -11.65
C GLN A 104 33.63 1.46 -11.08
N LEU A 105 33.41 2.16 -9.97
CA LEU A 105 34.46 2.95 -9.31
C LEU A 105 35.64 2.08 -8.86
N ALA A 106 35.37 0.89 -8.31
CA ALA A 106 36.41 -0.05 -7.90
C ALA A 106 37.19 -0.60 -9.11
N LEU A 107 36.52 -0.88 -10.23
CA LEU A 107 37.16 -1.33 -11.47
C LEU A 107 38.01 -0.22 -12.13
N HIS A 108 37.60 1.04 -11.98
CA HIS A 108 38.28 2.21 -12.56
C HIS A 108 39.20 2.94 -11.57
N GLN A 109 39.62 2.29 -10.47
CA GLN A 109 40.63 2.84 -9.55
C GLN A 109 42.00 3.10 -10.24
N ASP A 110 42.18 2.60 -11.47
CA ASP A 110 43.30 2.90 -12.37
C ASP A 110 43.25 4.31 -12.99
N LEU A 111 42.12 5.04 -12.89
CA LEU A 111 41.99 6.40 -13.46
C LEU A 111 42.73 7.48 -12.66
N GLN A 112 43.32 7.14 -11.50
CA GLN A 112 43.97 8.11 -10.62
C GLN A 112 45.49 7.93 -10.48
N GLU A 113 46.12 6.98 -11.19
CA GLU A 113 47.58 6.78 -11.15
C GLU A 113 48.30 6.98 -12.51
N ASP A 114 48.14 8.14 -13.15
CA ASP A 114 49.26 8.69 -13.95
C ASP A 114 49.49 10.18 -13.63
N PRO A 115 50.28 10.50 -12.58
CA PRO A 115 50.74 11.86 -12.35
C PRO A 115 51.82 12.32 -13.36
N GLY A 116 52.14 11.53 -14.39
CA GLY A 116 53.31 11.69 -15.27
C GLY A 116 53.06 12.06 -16.73
N HIS A 117 51.85 11.92 -17.30
CA HIS A 117 51.59 12.27 -18.71
C HIS A 117 51.06 13.69 -18.91
N ALA A 118 51.90 14.70 -18.64
CA ALA A 118 51.73 15.98 -19.31
C ALA A 118 52.04 15.77 -20.82
N PRO A 119 51.09 16.05 -21.74
CA PRO A 119 51.32 15.84 -23.16
C PRO A 119 52.50 16.68 -23.64
N ARG A 120 53.33 16.12 -24.54
CA ARG A 120 54.67 16.64 -24.91
C ARG A 120 54.71 18.11 -25.36
N HIS A 121 53.58 18.71 -25.69
CA HIS A 121 53.47 20.12 -26.09
C HIS A 121 53.44 21.11 -24.91
N TRP A 122 53.35 20.63 -23.66
CA TRP A 122 53.33 21.48 -22.45
C TRP A 122 54.70 21.61 -21.74
N LYS A 123 55.79 21.06 -22.31
CA LYS A 123 57.14 21.27 -21.76
C LYS A 123 57.73 22.55 -22.36
N LEU A 124 57.92 23.56 -21.50
CA LEU A 124 58.57 24.83 -21.85
C LEU A 124 60.01 24.57 -22.34
N PRO A 125 60.47 25.23 -23.42
CA PRO A 125 61.85 25.10 -23.88
C PRO A 125 62.82 25.70 -22.86
N GLN A 126 63.95 25.01 -22.63
CA GLN A 126 65.06 25.54 -21.83
C GLN A 126 65.82 26.64 -22.56
#